data_AF-C7ZPX3-F1
#
_entry.id   AF-C7ZPX3-F1
#
_cell.length_a   1.000
_cell.length_b   1.000
_cell.length_c   1.000
_cell.angle_alpha   90.00
_cell.angle_beta   90.00
_cell.angle_gamma   90.00
#
_symmetry.space_group_name_H-M   'P 1'
#
loop_
_entity.id
_entity.type
_entity.pdbx_description
1 polymer ?
#
loop_
_entity_poly.entity_id
_entity_poly.type
_entity_poly.pdbx_seq_one_letter_code
_entity_poly.pdbx_strand_id
1 'polypeptide(L)'
;FIGDLDLPALSEEDWALVREFYTALNDDKMHSCICCREYWFDMKKNSLGVCSRCISRDRERTADEPYFFSAANSLDFGEVPGNLPSLMIVKEMLIARVYVYVKYKYRGHVVHFLRNVGRLFEELLVLPEELDIVLLWPLNMEGDPYF
;
A
#
# COMPACT_ATOMS: atom_id res chain seq x y z
N PHE A 1 -28.62 2.64 29.03
CA PHE A 1 -27.21 2.80 29.38
C PHE A 1 -26.79 4.19 28.94
N ILE A 2 -26.81 5.16 29.86
CA ILE A 2 -26.25 6.49 29.63
C ILE A 2 -24.84 6.39 30.19
N GLY A 3 -23.87 6.09 29.32
CA GLY A 3 -22.46 6.14 29.69
C GLY A 3 -22.08 7.60 29.92
N ASP A 4 -21.26 7.83 30.92
CA ASP A 4 -20.76 9.17 31.28
C ASP A 4 -19.86 9.69 30.15
N LEU A 5 -20.34 10.71 29.42
CA LEU A 5 -19.69 11.27 28.23
C LEU A 5 -18.44 12.10 28.58
N ASP A 6 -18.23 12.40 29.86
CA ASP A 6 -17.09 13.17 30.36
C ASP A 6 -15.85 12.29 30.63
N LEU A 7 -15.99 10.96 30.52
CA LEU A 7 -14.85 10.06 30.60
C LEU A 7 -14.14 9.96 29.24
N PRO A 8 -12.80 9.97 29.22
CA PRO A 8 -12.05 9.77 27.99
C PRO A 8 -12.38 8.41 27.36
N ALA A 9 -12.59 8.41 26.04
CA ALA A 9 -13.01 7.22 25.28
C ALA A 9 -12.00 6.06 25.33
N LEU A 10 -10.75 6.34 25.67
CA LEU A 10 -9.67 5.38 25.84
C LEU A 10 -9.01 5.61 27.20
N SER A 11 -8.58 4.52 27.84
CA SER A 11 -7.74 4.61 29.03
C SER A 11 -6.33 5.10 28.67
N GLU A 12 -5.55 5.49 29.68
CA GLU A 12 -4.15 5.89 29.49
C GLU A 12 -3.31 4.72 28.95
N GLU A 13 -3.62 3.49 29.36
CA GLU A 13 -2.98 2.28 28.86
C GLU A 13 -3.27 2.06 27.37
N ASP A 14 -4.52 2.25 26.94
CA ASP A 14 -4.90 2.15 25.54
C ASP A 14 -4.24 3.25 24.70
N TRP A 15 -4.14 4.47 25.24
CA TRP A 15 -3.40 5.56 24.60
C TRP A 15 -1.92 5.24 24.42
N ALA A 16 -1.29 4.50 25.34
CA ALA A 16 0.08 4.04 25.18
C ALA A 16 0.22 3.09 23.97
N LEU A 17 -0.72 2.16 23.79
CA LEU A 17 -0.74 1.25 22.64
C LEU A 17 -0.95 2.00 21.32
N VAL A 18 -1.83 3.00 21.31
CA VAL A 18 -2.05 3.86 20.13
C VAL A 18 -0.77 4.61 19.75
N ARG A 19 -0.07 5.17 20.73
CA ARG A 19 1.22 5.87 20.50
C ARG A 19 2.28 4.92 19.96
N GLU A 20 2.39 3.72 20.52
CA GLU A 20 3.33 2.70 20.04
C GLU A 20 3.01 2.29 18.60
N PHE A 21 1.74 2.07 18.28
CA PHE A 21 1.29 1.74 16.93
C PHE A 21 1.67 2.83 15.92
N TYR A 22 1.34 4.09 16.20
CA TYR A 22 1.68 5.19 15.29
C TYR A 22 3.19 5.40 15.17
N THR A 23 3.95 5.13 16.23
CA THR A 23 5.41 5.18 16.18
C THR A 23 5.94 4.10 15.23
N ALA A 24 5.52 2.85 15.41
CA ALA A 24 5.91 1.74 14.53
C ALA A 24 5.47 1.97 13.08
N LEU A 25 4.26 2.49 12.87
CA LEU A 25 3.74 2.80 11.54
C LEU A 25 4.54 3.92 10.86
N ASN A 26 4.92 4.94 11.61
CA ASN A 26 5.73 6.04 11.07
C ASN A 26 7.16 5.60 10.78
N ASP A 27 7.71 4.68 11.56
CA ASP A 27 9.05 4.12 11.36
C ASP A 27 9.10 3.11 10.20
N ASP A 28 7.96 2.53 9.82
CA ASP A 28 7.85 1.65 8.66
C ASP A 28 7.96 2.47 7.36
N LYS A 29 9.20 2.62 6.87
CA LYS A 29 9.51 3.35 5.65
C LYS A 29 9.76 2.39 4.50
N MET A 30 9.22 2.75 3.33
CA MET A 30 9.58 2.10 2.10
C MET A 30 11.03 2.41 1.72
N HIS A 31 11.66 1.45 1.05
CA HIS A 31 13.05 1.51 0.67
C HIS A 31 13.20 1.15 -0.81
N SER A 32 14.08 1.87 -1.51
CA SER A 32 14.41 1.58 -2.90
C SER A 32 15.64 0.70 -3.03
N CYS A 33 15.63 -0.18 -4.03
CA CYS A 33 16.80 -0.93 -4.50
C CYS A 33 17.44 -0.22 -5.69
N ILE A 34 18.77 0.00 -5.66
CA ILE A 34 19.47 0.65 -6.78
C ILE A 34 19.58 -0.22 -8.04
N CYS A 35 19.42 -1.54 -7.91
CA CYS A 35 19.60 -2.50 -9.00
C CYS A 35 18.29 -2.74 -9.75
N CYS A 36 17.23 -3.18 -9.05
CA CYS A 36 15.94 -3.46 -9.68
C CYS A 36 14.93 -2.30 -9.62
N ARG A 37 15.30 -1.16 -9.02
CA ARG A 37 14.47 0.05 -8.86
C ARG A 37 13.14 -0.13 -8.10
N GLU A 38 12.89 -1.32 -7.53
CA GLU A 38 11.71 -1.55 -6.70
C GLU A 38 11.74 -0.70 -5.44
N TYR A 39 10.55 -0.28 -4.99
CA TYR A 39 10.32 0.51 -3.80
C TYR A 39 9.31 -0.20 -2.89
N TRP A 40 9.75 -0.69 -1.74
CA TRP A 40 8.90 -1.53 -0.87
C TRP A 40 9.31 -1.49 0.60
N PHE A 41 8.39 -1.90 1.50
CA PHE A 41 8.63 -2.06 2.94
C PHE A 41 9.48 -3.30 3.25
N ASP A 42 10.13 -3.32 4.43
CA ASP A 42 11.01 -4.41 4.90
C ASP A 42 12.00 -4.92 3.83
N MET A 43 12.48 -4.01 2.98
CA MET A 43 13.42 -4.38 1.92
C MET A 43 14.81 -4.60 2.54
N LYS A 44 15.19 -5.86 2.68
CA LYS A 44 16.53 -6.26 3.14
C LYS A 44 17.58 -5.87 2.11
N LYS A 45 18.32 -4.79 2.37
CA LYS A 45 19.38 -4.27 1.51
C LYS A 45 20.76 -4.49 2.14
N ASN A 46 21.78 -4.63 1.30
CA ASN A 46 23.17 -4.57 1.74
C ASN A 46 23.64 -3.11 1.90
N SER A 47 24.89 -2.92 2.32
CA SER A 47 25.52 -1.59 2.46
C SER A 47 25.59 -0.79 1.15
N LEU A 48 25.46 -1.45 0.00
CA LEU A 48 25.43 -0.83 -1.32
C LEU A 48 24.00 -0.47 -1.78
N GLY A 49 22.97 -0.73 -0.96
CA GLY A 49 21.57 -0.45 -1.33
C GLY A 49 20.96 -1.45 -2.31
N VAL A 50 21.56 -2.64 -2.47
CA VAL A 50 21.04 -3.72 -3.32
C VAL A 50 20.19 -4.67 -2.47
N CYS A 51 18.98 -4.98 -2.91
CA CYS A 51 18.07 -5.87 -2.18
C CYS A 51 18.51 -7.34 -2.23
N SER A 52 18.09 -8.10 -1.22
CA SER A 52 18.37 -9.53 -1.07
C SER A 52 17.97 -10.35 -2.30
N ARG A 53 16.90 -9.98 -3.00
CA ARG A 53 16.46 -10.64 -4.23
C ARG A 53 17.46 -10.49 -5.37
N CYS A 54 17.97 -9.28 -5.60
CA CYS A 54 19.02 -9.02 -6.58
C CYS A 54 20.31 -9.78 -6.23
N ILE A 55 20.74 -9.70 -4.96
CA ILE A 55 21.93 -10.44 -4.47
C ILE A 55 21.76 -11.95 -4.70
N SER A 56 20.57 -12.49 -4.44
CA SER A 56 20.31 -13.92 -4.59
C SER A 56 20.30 -14.35 -6.06
N ARG A 57 19.73 -13.52 -6.95
CA ARG A 57 19.73 -13.81 -8.40
C ARG A 57 21.13 -13.78 -9.01
N ASP A 58 21.96 -12.84 -8.58
CA ASP A 58 23.32 -12.68 -9.09
C ASP A 58 24.38 -13.45 -8.27
N ARG A 59 23.96 -14.39 -7.41
CA ARG A 59 24.86 -15.12 -6.51
C ARG A 59 25.89 -15.97 -7.26
N GLU A 60 25.48 -16.58 -8.36
CA GLU A 60 26.31 -17.45 -9.21
C GLU A 60 26.81 -16.73 -10.47
N ARG A 61 26.54 -15.43 -10.59
CA ARG A 61 26.92 -14.62 -11.75
C ARG A 61 28.44 -14.55 -11.87
N THR A 62 28.96 -14.83 -13.06
CA THR A 62 30.38 -14.65 -13.37
C THR A 62 30.70 -13.19 -13.71
N ALA A 63 31.98 -12.82 -13.69
CA ALA A 63 32.39 -11.43 -13.96
C ALA A 63 32.00 -10.96 -15.38
N ASP A 64 31.93 -11.90 -16.33
CA ASP A 64 31.69 -11.65 -17.74
C ASP A 64 30.19 -11.55 -18.09
N GLU A 65 29.32 -11.99 -17.18
CA GLU A 65 27.87 -11.95 -17.36
C GLU A 65 27.28 -10.64 -16.86
N PRO A 66 26.29 -10.05 -17.53
CA PRO A 66 25.61 -8.86 -17.03
C PRO A 66 24.80 -9.18 -15.75
N TYR A 67 24.60 -8.16 -14.89
CA TYR A 67 23.66 -8.27 -13.77
C TYR A 67 22.25 -8.61 -14.25
N PHE A 68 21.52 -9.40 -13.47
CA PHE A 68 20.17 -9.84 -13.83
C PHE A 68 19.21 -8.65 -14.07
N PHE A 69 19.31 -7.57 -13.30
CA PHE A 69 18.58 -6.33 -13.62
C PHE A 69 19.58 -5.32 -14.17
N SER A 70 19.69 -5.23 -15.49
CA SER A 70 20.59 -4.28 -16.14
C SER A 70 20.13 -3.89 -17.54
N ALA A 71 20.69 -2.79 -18.06
CA ALA A 71 20.43 -2.39 -19.45
C ALA A 71 21.00 -3.43 -20.44
N ALA A 72 22.10 -4.10 -20.08
CA ALA A 72 22.77 -5.08 -20.92
C ALA A 72 21.92 -6.32 -21.25
N ASN A 73 20.93 -6.65 -20.40
CA ASN A 73 19.99 -7.73 -20.65
C ASN A 73 18.54 -7.25 -20.84
N SER A 74 18.34 -5.95 -21.15
CA SER A 74 17.03 -5.34 -21.35
C SER A 74 16.07 -5.48 -20.15
N LEU A 75 16.62 -5.58 -18.93
CA LEU A 75 15.85 -5.62 -17.67
C LEU A 75 16.15 -4.39 -16.79
N ASP A 76 16.59 -3.30 -17.40
CA ASP A 76 16.56 -1.98 -16.78
C ASP A 76 15.24 -1.28 -17.13
N PHE A 77 14.40 -1.11 -16.12
CA PHE A 77 13.09 -0.47 -16.26
C PHE A 77 13.18 1.06 -16.38
N GLY A 78 14.39 1.65 -16.25
CA GLY A 78 14.59 3.08 -16.39
C GLY A 78 13.95 3.90 -15.26
N GLU A 79 14.00 5.22 -15.41
CA GLU A 79 13.26 6.12 -14.51
C GLU A 79 11.83 6.26 -15.00
N VAL A 80 10.90 6.55 -14.06
CA VAL A 80 9.53 6.91 -14.42
C VAL A 80 9.58 8.19 -15.25
N PRO A 81 9.07 8.20 -16.49
CA PRO A 81 9.08 9.38 -17.34
C PRO A 81 8.42 10.59 -16.67
N GLY A 82 9.08 11.76 -16.69
CA GLY A 82 8.57 12.98 -16.04
C GLY A 82 7.30 13.57 -16.66
N ASN A 83 6.87 13.06 -17.82
CA ASN A 83 5.60 13.41 -18.46
C ASN A 83 4.42 12.60 -17.93
N LEU A 84 4.65 11.61 -17.06
CA LEU A 84 3.56 10.94 -16.35
C LEU A 84 3.01 11.86 -15.27
N PRO A 85 1.69 12.08 -15.23
CA PRO A 85 1.08 12.86 -14.15
C PRO A 85 1.38 12.15 -12.83
N SER A 86 1.77 12.93 -11.81
CA SER A 86 1.88 12.41 -10.44
C SER A 86 0.53 11.81 -10.04
N LEU A 87 0.58 10.57 -9.56
CA LEU A 87 -0.62 9.92 -9.07
C LEU A 87 -1.05 10.65 -7.79
N MET A 88 -2.23 11.26 -7.83
CA MET A 88 -2.89 11.70 -6.60
C MET A 88 -3.14 10.49 -5.72
N ILE A 89 -3.13 10.66 -4.40
CA ILE A 89 -3.41 9.60 -3.41
C ILE A 89 -4.62 8.76 -3.81
N VAL A 90 -5.70 9.37 -4.31
CA VAL A 90 -6.90 8.64 -4.77
C VAL A 90 -6.60 7.72 -5.96
N LYS A 91 -5.83 8.16 -6.95
CA LYS A 91 -5.42 7.30 -8.08
C LYS A 91 -4.48 6.19 -7.64
N GLU A 92 -3.56 6.48 -6.72
CA GLU A 92 -2.71 5.45 -6.11
C GLU A 92 -3.56 4.41 -5.38
N MET A 93 -4.56 4.82 -4.58
CA MET A 93 -5.46 3.91 -3.89
C MET A 93 -6.34 3.08 -4.86
N LEU A 94 -6.73 3.64 -6.01
CA LEU A 94 -7.50 2.93 -7.04
C LEU A 94 -6.66 1.89 -7.79
N ILE A 95 -5.39 2.19 -8.06
CA ILE A 95 -4.44 1.29 -8.73
C ILE A 95 -3.92 0.24 -7.74
N ALA A 96 -3.44 0.69 -6.59
CA ALA A 96 -3.05 -0.12 -5.46
C ALA A 96 -4.28 -0.48 -4.64
N ARG A 97 -5.19 -1.29 -5.22
CA ARG A 97 -6.17 -2.06 -4.42
C ARG A 97 -5.40 -2.94 -3.43
N VAL A 98 -4.92 -2.35 -2.35
CA VAL A 98 -4.39 -3.01 -1.17
C VAL A 98 -5.62 -3.57 -0.49
N TYR A 99 -5.96 -4.78 -0.88
CA TYR A 99 -6.91 -5.59 -0.13
C TYR A 99 -6.33 -5.76 1.28
N VAL A 100 -6.92 -5.08 2.27
CA VAL A 100 -6.58 -5.32 3.68
C VAL A 100 -7.14 -6.70 4.04
N TYR A 101 -6.30 -7.71 3.94
CA TYR A 101 -6.63 -9.09 4.29
C TYR A 101 -6.42 -9.29 5.79
N VAL A 102 -7.50 -9.31 6.57
CA VAL A 102 -7.42 -9.75 7.96
C VAL A 102 -7.53 -11.28 7.99
N LYS A 103 -6.40 -11.97 8.16
CA LYS A 103 -6.35 -13.43 8.26
C LYS A 103 -6.64 -13.88 9.69
N TYR A 104 -7.88 -14.25 9.99
CA TYR A 104 -8.22 -15.00 11.22
C TYR A 104 -8.08 -16.50 10.97
N LYS A 105 -7.23 -17.18 11.74
CA LYS A 105 -7.02 -18.64 11.64
C LYS A 105 -7.82 -19.33 12.74
N TYR A 106 -8.88 -20.06 12.38
CA TYR A 106 -9.61 -20.93 13.32
C TYR A 106 -9.68 -22.36 12.77
N ARG A 107 -9.19 -23.33 13.55
CA ARG A 107 -9.30 -24.80 13.33
C ARG A 107 -9.19 -25.27 11.87
N GLY A 108 -8.18 -24.81 11.14
CA GLY A 108 -7.87 -25.30 9.79
C GLY A 108 -8.76 -24.77 8.66
N HIS A 109 -9.75 -23.92 8.97
CA HIS A 109 -10.53 -23.20 7.97
C HIS A 109 -10.01 -21.77 7.83
N VAL A 110 -9.82 -21.35 6.58
CA VAL A 110 -9.54 -19.95 6.25
C VAL A 110 -10.89 -19.31 5.94
N VAL A 111 -11.33 -18.40 6.80
CA VAL A 111 -12.52 -17.58 6.51
C VAL A 111 -12.04 -16.33 5.79
N HIS A 112 -12.50 -16.16 4.56
CA HIS A 112 -12.23 -14.98 3.75
C HIS A 112 -13.31 -13.93 4.04
N PHE A 113 -12.96 -12.87 4.76
CA PHE A 113 -13.80 -11.68 4.82
C PHE A 113 -13.35 -10.70 3.75
N LEU A 114 -14.12 -10.61 2.67
CA LEU A 114 -14.06 -9.45 1.78
C LEU A 114 -14.69 -8.28 2.53
N ARG A 115 -13.89 -7.47 3.23
CA ARG A 115 -14.40 -6.19 3.75
C ARG A 115 -14.47 -5.24 2.55
N ASN A 116 -15.70 -4.96 2.10
CA ASN A 116 -16.05 -4.04 1.01
C ASN A 116 -15.57 -4.43 -0.41
N VAL A 117 -16.17 -5.48 -0.98
CA VAL A 117 -16.49 -5.42 -2.42
C VAL A 117 -17.64 -4.43 -2.56
N GLY A 118 -17.38 -3.31 -3.25
CA GLY A 118 -18.31 -2.19 -3.38
C GLY A 118 -19.71 -2.65 -3.78
N ARG A 119 -20.62 -2.62 -2.81
CA ARG A 119 -22.03 -2.43 -3.13
C ARG A 119 -22.15 -1.01 -3.65
N LEU A 120 -22.56 -0.86 -4.90
CA LEU A 120 -23.10 0.41 -5.38
C LEU A 120 -24.32 0.69 -4.50
N PHE A 121 -24.22 1.73 -3.67
CA PHE A 121 -25.36 2.21 -2.92
C PHE A 121 -25.93 3.39 -3.70
N GLU A 122 -27.19 3.29 -4.12
CA GLU A 122 -27.90 4.43 -4.72
C GLU A 122 -28.25 5.49 -3.67
N GLU A 123 -28.28 5.11 -2.40
CA GLU A 123 -28.52 6.00 -1.25
C GLU A 123 -27.50 5.74 -0.13
N LEU A 124 -26.95 6.80 0.44
CA LEU A 124 -25.97 6.72 1.53
C LEU A 124 -26.65 6.20 2.80
N LEU A 125 -26.18 5.06 3.32
CA LEU A 125 -26.68 4.47 4.56
C LEU A 125 -26.24 5.20 5.84
N VAL A 126 -25.40 6.23 5.71
CA VAL A 126 -24.79 7.02 6.80
C VAL A 126 -24.73 8.49 6.42
N LEU A 127 -24.75 9.36 7.43
CA LEU A 127 -24.70 10.80 7.22
C LEU A 127 -23.35 11.23 6.64
N PRO A 128 -23.30 12.27 5.78
CA PRO A 128 -22.06 12.75 5.17
C PRO A 128 -20.94 13.11 6.16
N GLU A 129 -21.32 13.51 7.37
CA GLU A 129 -20.40 13.89 8.46
C GLU A 129 -19.70 12.67 9.11
N GLU A 130 -20.21 11.46 8.88
CA GLU A 130 -19.67 10.20 9.39
C GLU A 130 -18.90 9.40 8.32
N LEU A 131 -18.74 9.96 7.12
CA LEU A 131 -18.01 9.36 6.00
C LEU A 131 -16.58 9.90 5.95
N ASP A 132 -15.60 9.00 6.05
CA ASP A 132 -14.19 9.38 5.92
C ASP A 132 -13.86 9.93 4.52
N ILE A 133 -14.51 9.41 3.46
CA ILE A 133 -14.32 9.80 2.06
C ILE A 133 -15.62 9.57 1.27
N VAL A 134 -16.08 10.60 0.52
CA VAL A 134 -17.19 10.49 -0.43
C VAL A 134 -16.66 10.58 -1.87
N LEU A 135 -16.87 9.51 -2.66
CA LEU A 135 -16.58 9.50 -4.09
C LEU A 135 -17.89 9.70 -4.86
N LEU A 136 -18.11 10.90 -5.37
CA LEU A 136 -19.24 11.21 -6.24
C LEU A 136 -18.86 10.88 -7.69
N TRP A 137 -19.60 9.97 -8.31
CA TRP A 137 -19.49 9.71 -9.75
C TRP A 137 -20.53 10.59 -10.49
N PRO A 138 -20.10 11.58 -11.28
CA PRO A 138 -21.03 12.32 -12.13
C PRO A 138 -21.55 11.42 -13.26
N LEU A 139 -22.88 11.35 -13.41
CA LEU A 139 -23.56 10.47 -14.37
C LEU A 139 -23.30 10.80 -15.86
N ASN A 140 -22.67 11.93 -16.19
CA ASN A 140 -22.50 12.39 -17.57
C ASN A 140 -21.02 12.48 -17.98
N MET A 141 -20.37 11.32 -18.13
CA MET A 141 -19.07 11.18 -18.80
C MET A 141 -19.20 10.30 -20.05
N GLU A 142 -20.28 10.45 -20.82
CA GLU A 142 -20.27 9.99 -22.22
C GLU A 142 -19.44 10.98 -23.02
N GLY A 143 -18.14 10.68 -23.21
CA GLY A 143 -17.35 11.32 -24.27
C GLY A 143 -15.91 11.70 -23.95
N ASP A 144 -15.35 11.42 -22.77
CA ASP A 144 -13.95 11.76 -22.48
C ASP A 144 -13.02 10.54 -22.69
N PRO A 145 -12.13 10.52 -23.69
CA PRO A 145 -11.28 9.37 -24.00
C PRO A 145 -10.03 9.26 -23.12
N TYR A 146 -9.91 10.08 -22.06
CA TYR A 146 -8.73 10.11 -21.19
C TYR A 146 -8.96 9.52 -19.79
N PHE A 147 -9.93 8.61 -19.65
CA PHE A 147 -10.02 7.69 -18.52
C PHE A 147 -10.30 6.26 -18.97
#